data_AF-A0A5V7ZFU6-F1
#
_entry.id   AF-A0A5V7ZFU6-F1
#
_cell.length_a   1.000
_cell.length_b   1.000
_cell.length_c   1.000
_cell.angle_alpha   90.00
_cell.angle_beta   90.00
_cell.angle_gamma   90.00
#
_symmetry.space_group_name_H-M   'P 1'
#
loop_
_entity.id
_entity.type
_entity.pdbx_description
1 polymer ?
#
loop_
_entity_poly.entity_id
_entity_poly.type
_entity_poly.pdbx_seq_one_letter_code
_entity_poly.pdbx_strand_id
1 'polypeptide(L)'
;MSKETLSLATRYAGNSSVISEMQTALDVMPLVTEAVQSVCERVECEPTEFLDAMALVKRFLLAKQDELRAESVSIRKQLGEMGE
;
A
#
# COMPACT_ATOMS: atom_id res chain seq x y z
N MET A 1 -15.46 -26.96 -4.64
CA MET A 1 -14.89 -25.64 -4.95
C MET A 1 -14.03 -25.77 -6.19
N SER A 2 -14.26 -24.98 -7.23
CA SER A 2 -13.51 -25.11 -8.49
C SER A 2 -12.07 -24.59 -8.31
N LYS A 3 -11.15 -25.05 -9.17
CA LYS A 3 -9.76 -24.55 -9.21
C LYS A 3 -9.70 -23.04 -9.42
N GLU A 4 -10.66 -22.49 -10.14
CA GLU A 4 -10.81 -21.06 -10.41
C GLU A 4 -11.24 -20.28 -9.16
N THR A 5 -12.23 -20.78 -8.41
CA THR A 5 -12.63 -20.19 -7.12
C THR A 5 -11.47 -20.16 -6.12
N LEU A 6 -10.70 -21.25 -6.03
CA LEU A 6 -9.49 -21.33 -5.18
C LEU A 6 -8.43 -20.30 -5.58
N SER A 7 -8.20 -20.14 -6.89
CA SER A 7 -7.24 -19.16 -7.42
C SER A 7 -7.64 -17.73 -7.07
N LEU A 8 -8.91 -17.37 -7.29
CA LEU A 8 -9.46 -16.07 -6.95
C LEU A 8 -9.40 -15.78 -5.45
N ALA A 9 -9.76 -16.74 -4.60
CA ALA A 9 -9.67 -16.60 -3.15
C ALA A 9 -8.22 -16.37 -2.68
N THR A 10 -7.26 -17.08 -3.28
CA THR A 10 -5.83 -16.91 -2.96
C THR A 10 -5.34 -15.52 -3.36
N ARG A 11 -5.72 -15.04 -4.55
CA ARG A 11 -5.37 -13.70 -5.03
C ARG A 11 -5.99 -12.60 -4.15
N TYR A 12 -7.25 -12.76 -3.75
CA TYR A 12 -7.92 -11.84 -2.81
C TYR A 12 -7.19 -11.75 -1.46
N ALA A 13 -6.83 -12.90 -0.88
CA ALA A 13 -6.08 -12.95 0.37
C ALA A 13 -4.70 -12.27 0.24
N GLY A 14 -4.00 -12.52 -0.88
CA GLY A 14 -2.73 -11.85 -1.19
C GLY A 14 -2.88 -10.32 -1.28
N ASN A 15 -3.86 -9.83 -2.03
CA ASN A 15 -4.13 -8.40 -2.13
C ASN A 15 -4.45 -7.77 -0.77
N SER A 16 -5.25 -8.46 0.07
CA SER A 16 -5.57 -7.98 1.41
C SER A 16 -4.33 -7.84 2.30
N SER A 17 -3.39 -8.79 2.22
CA SER A 17 -2.12 -8.72 2.97
C SER A 17 -1.29 -7.52 2.51
N VAL A 18 -1.11 -7.36 1.19
CA VAL A 18 -0.32 -6.26 0.61
C VAL A 18 -0.93 -4.90 0.94
N ILE A 19 -2.26 -4.75 0.87
CA ILE A 19 -2.95 -3.50 1.24
C ILE A 19 -2.69 -3.14 2.70
N SER A 20 -2.66 -4.13 3.60
CA SER A 20 -2.37 -3.92 5.03
C SER A 20 -0.93 -3.46 5.27
N GLU A 21 0.04 -4.05 4.57
CA GLU A 21 1.45 -3.64 4.64
C GLU A 21 1.64 -2.22 4.07
N MET A 22 1.00 -1.91 2.94
CA MET A 22 1.02 -0.55 2.37
C MET A 22 0.43 0.48 3.33
N GLN A 23 -0.65 0.14 4.04
CA GLN A 23 -1.23 1.02 5.05
C GLN A 23 -0.24 1.28 6.19
N THR A 24 0.40 0.22 6.69
CA THR A 24 1.42 0.33 7.74
C THR A 24 2.57 1.23 7.31
N ALA A 25 3.05 1.09 6.07
CA ALA A 25 4.07 1.96 5.52
C ALA A 25 3.61 3.42 5.49
N LEU A 26 2.42 3.70 4.95
CA LEU A 26 1.85 5.05 4.87
C LEU A 26 1.70 5.71 6.25
N ASP A 27 1.35 4.93 7.28
CA ASP A 27 1.20 5.42 8.66
C ASP A 27 2.55 5.76 9.31
N VAL A 28 3.63 5.05 8.94
CA VAL A 28 4.98 5.26 9.49
C VAL A 28 5.75 6.37 8.77
N MET A 29 5.46 6.64 7.49
CA MET A 29 6.17 7.65 6.69
C MET A 29 6.27 9.05 7.33
N PRO A 30 5.23 9.62 7.98
CA PRO A 30 5.33 10.91 8.66
C PRO A 30 6.39 10.91 9.77
N LEU A 31 6.45 9.83 10.57
CA LEU A 31 7.42 9.70 11.65
C LEU A 31 8.86 9.69 11.13
N VAL A 32 9.11 8.96 10.04
CA VAL A 32 10.44 8.94 9.40
C VAL A 32 10.79 10.31 8.83
N THR A 33 9.80 11.00 8.24
CA THR A 33 9.96 12.35 7.69
C THR A 33 10.36 13.36 8.77
N GLU A 34 9.64 13.36 9.90
CA GLU A 34 9.92 14.21 11.06
C GLU A 34 11.30 13.90 11.66
N ALA A 35 11.67 12.62 11.78
CA ALA A 35 12.98 12.22 12.28
C ALA A 35 14.13 12.73 11.40
N VAL A 36 14.01 12.60 10.08
CA VAL A 36 15.05 13.08 9.14
C VAL A 36 15.12 14.60 9.14
N GLN A 37 13.98 15.30 9.15
CA GLN A 37 13.96 16.76 9.26
C GLN A 37 14.65 17.22 10.55
N SER A 38 14.34 16.62 11.70
CA SER A 38 14.97 16.95 12.97
C SER A 38 16.47 16.70 12.98
N VAL A 39 16.94 15.63 12.34
CA VAL A 39 18.38 15.38 12.20
C VAL A 39 19.02 16.44 11.32
N CYS A 40 18.43 16.76 10.16
CA CYS A 40 18.99 17.76 9.26
C CYS A 40 19.04 19.17 9.86
N GLU A 41 18.04 19.55 10.65
CA GLU A 41 18.07 20.80 11.43
C GLU A 41 19.26 20.86 12.40
N ARG A 42 19.63 19.73 13.01
CA ARG A 42 20.74 19.67 13.99
C ARG A 42 22.12 19.67 13.36
N VAL A 43 22.25 19.16 12.13
CA VAL A 43 23.54 19.04 11.43
C VAL A 43 23.68 20.01 10.26
N GLU A 44 22.76 20.97 10.15
CA GLU A 44 22.73 22.01 9.11
C GLU A 44 22.75 21.43 7.68
N CYS A 45 21.97 20.37 7.43
CA CYS A 45 21.72 19.84 6.08
C CYS A 45 20.32 20.14 5.56
N GLU A 46 20.18 20.07 4.23
CA GLU A 46 18.87 20.13 3.57
C GLU A 46 18.34 18.71 3.29
N PRO A 47 17.15 18.35 3.77
CA PRO A 47 16.56 17.03 3.53
C PRO A 47 15.80 16.94 2.19
N THR A 48 15.95 17.91 1.29
CA THR A 48 15.08 18.12 0.11
C THR A 48 14.95 16.87 -0.76
N GLU A 49 16.05 16.23 -1.13
CA GLU A 49 16.03 15.00 -1.96
C GLU A 49 15.31 13.84 -1.26
N PHE A 50 15.50 13.71 0.06
CA PHE A 50 14.81 12.70 0.86
C PHE A 50 13.30 12.98 0.92
N LEU A 51 12.91 14.23 1.14
CA LEU A 51 11.50 14.62 1.20
C LEU A 51 10.79 14.40 -0.14
N ASP A 52 11.45 14.72 -1.25
CA ASP A 52 10.92 14.47 -2.60
C ASP A 52 10.78 12.97 -2.88
N ALA A 53 11.79 12.17 -2.52
CA ALA A 53 11.71 10.71 -2.64
C ALA A 53 10.57 10.13 -1.80
N MET A 54 10.40 10.58 -0.56
CA MET A 54 9.29 10.16 0.31
C MET A 54 7.94 10.58 -0.26
N ALA A 55 7.81 11.77 -0.84
CA ALA A 55 6.58 12.21 -1.50
C ALA A 55 6.22 11.31 -2.70
N LEU A 56 7.22 10.92 -3.50
CA LEU A 56 7.04 9.99 -4.63
C LEU A 56 6.60 8.60 -4.15
N VAL A 57 7.28 8.05 -3.13
CA VAL A 57 6.91 6.76 -2.52
C VAL A 57 5.48 6.80 -2.00
N LYS A 58 5.09 7.87 -1.30
CA LYS A 58 3.74 8.02 -0.76
C LYS A 58 2.68 7.99 -1.87
N ARG A 59 2.90 8.73 -2.95
CA ARG A 59 2.00 8.75 -4.12
C ARG A 59 1.91 7.38 -4.77
N PHE A 60 3.04 6.70 -4.94
CA PHE A 60 3.07 5.35 -5.50
C PHE A 60 2.28 4.36 -4.64
N LEU A 61 2.50 4.36 -3.32
CA LEU A 61 1.80 3.48 -2.38
C LEU A 61 0.29 3.72 -2.39
N LEU A 62 -0.15 4.99 -2.37
CA LEU A 62 -1.58 5.33 -2.47
C LEU A 62 -2.19 4.83 -3.79
N ALA A 63 -1.54 5.10 -4.92
CA ALA A 63 -2.02 4.67 -6.23
C ALA A 63 -2.13 3.14 -6.31
N LYS A 64 -1.13 2.40 -5.82
CA LYS A 64 -1.15 0.94 -5.81
C LYS A 64 -2.17 0.37 -4.83
N GLN A 65 -2.35 1.00 -3.67
CA GLN A 65 -3.37 0.60 -2.71
C GLN A 65 -4.78 0.73 -3.32
N ASP A 66 -5.05 1.80 -4.05
CA ASP A 66 -6.35 2.01 -4.71
C ASP A 66 -6.59 1.02 -5.86
N GLU A 67 -5.57 0.75 -6.68
CA GLU A 67 -5.63 -0.30 -7.71
C GLU A 67 -5.97 -1.68 -7.10
N LEU A 68 -5.25 -2.08 -6.04
CA LEU A 68 -5.46 -3.37 -5.37
C LEU A 68 -6.82 -3.44 -4.67
N ARG A 69 -7.31 -2.32 -4.11
CA ARG A 69 -8.66 -2.26 -3.54
C ARG A 69 -9.73 -2.46 -4.60
N ALA A 70 -9.61 -1.78 -5.75
CA ALA A 70 -10.54 -1.94 -6.86
C ALA A 70 -10.55 -3.38 -7.37
N GLU A 71 -9.36 -3.99 -7.53
CA GLU A 71 -9.23 -5.39 -7.90
C GLU A 71 -9.86 -6.33 -6.87
N SER A 72 -9.63 -6.08 -5.58
CA SER A 72 -10.20 -6.90 -4.49
C SER A 72 -11.72 -6.84 -4.43
N VAL A 73 -12.32 -5.68 -4.76
CA VAL A 73 -13.79 -5.56 -4.91
C VAL A 73 -14.28 -6.40 -6.09
N SER A 74 -13.58 -6.36 -7.22
CA SER A 74 -13.90 -7.17 -8.41
C SER A 74 -13.83 -8.68 -8.12
N ILE A 75 -12.74 -9.13 -7.49
CA ILE A 75 -12.57 -10.55 -7.12
C ILE A 75 -13.68 -10.99 -6.15
N ARG A 76 -14.03 -10.16 -5.17
CA ARG A 76 -15.11 -10.49 -4.22
C ARG A 76 -16.46 -10.63 -4.91
N LYS A 77 -16.76 -9.79 -5.90
CA LYS A 77 -17.98 -9.90 -6.71
C LYS A 77 -18.02 -11.22 -7.48
N GLN A 78 -16.92 -11.57 -8.15
CA GLN A 78 -16.81 -12.83 -8.89
C GLN A 78 -16.97 -14.05 -7.96
N LEU A 79 -16.34 -14.02 -6.78
CA LEU A 79 -16.49 -15.10 -5.79
C LEU A 79 -17.94 -15.24 -5.30
N GLY A 80 -18.67 -14.13 -5.15
CA GLY A 80 -20.10 -14.15 -4.80
C GLY A 80 -20.96 -14.77 -5.89
N GLU A 81 -20.74 -14.39 -7.15
CA GLU A 81 -21.46 -14.92 -8.32
C GLU A 81 -21.18 -16.42 -8.57
N MET A 82 -20.02 -16.93 -8.15
CA MET A 82 -19.66 -18.36 -8.27
C MET A 82 -20.21 -19.23 -7.11
N GLY A 83 -20.72 -18.61 -6.05
CA GLY A 83 -21.26 -19.31 -4.87
C GLY A 83 -22.78 -19.48 -4.90
N GLU A 84 -23.48 -18.80 -5.81
CA GLU A 84 -24.89 -18.97 -6.14
C GLU A 84 -25.10 -20.10 -7.17
#